data_AF-A0A8X7TZI4-F1
#
_entry.id   AF-A0A8X7TZI4-F1
#
_cell.length_a   1.000
_cell.length_b   1.000
_cell.length_c   1.000
_cell.angle_alpha   90.00
_cell.angle_beta   90.00
_cell.angle_gamma   90.00
#
_symmetry.space_group_name_H-M   'P 1'
#
loop_
_entity.id
_entity.type
_entity.pdbx_description
1 polymer ?
#
loop_
_entity_poly.entity_id
_entity_poly.type
_entity_poly.pdbx_seq_one_letter_code
_entity_poly.pdbx_strand_id
1 'polypeptide(L)'
;METTRSYSSVQNAQGYDPCITSGSERQSTSAILTSKVVSQDQSETLPMPPVSVGVDHAFGAYSEAAAGKAYPNGQTVPCDQFEVAFQAVELRIADRAVLPVENSLGGSIHPLPGVRKELLTRVISHPQGLAQCERTLTKLGLNISREAVDDTAGAAEFIAANNLHDTAAIASARAAEIYGLEILEDGIQDDVNNVTRFVMLAREPIVPRTDRRFKTSIVFAHENGTNVLHKVLSAFAFRDISLTKIESRPNHNRPMRLVDDVNVVGTTAKHFEYTFHVDFEASMAETRAQNALSEVQEFTSFLRVLGSYPMDMTPWSPSSSTSHTASS
;
A
#
# COMPACT_ATOMS: atom_id res chain seq x y z
N MET A 1 -43.39 31.38 56.34
CA MET A 1 -43.25 32.82 56.08
C MET A 1 -42.64 32.93 54.68
N GLU A 2 -43.45 32.78 53.64
CA GLU A 2 -44.20 33.86 52.94
C GLU A 2 -43.21 34.87 52.33
N THR A 3 -43.20 35.21 51.04
CA THR A 3 -44.31 35.48 50.08
C THR A 3 -43.70 35.42 48.65
N THR A 4 -44.22 34.67 47.67
CA THR A 4 -45.36 34.90 46.74
C THR A 4 -45.27 36.15 45.84
N ARG A 5 -45.16 35.92 44.51
CA ARG A 5 -45.82 36.62 43.36
C ARG A 5 -45.38 35.89 42.08
N SER A 6 -46.06 34.88 41.52
CA SER A 6 -47.31 34.87 40.74
C SER A 6 -47.46 35.93 39.64
N TYR A 7 -47.38 35.49 38.39
CA TYR A 7 -48.28 35.88 37.29
C TYR A 7 -48.49 34.67 36.35
N SER A 8 -49.68 34.08 36.47
CA SER A 8 -50.43 33.34 35.44
C SER A 8 -50.84 34.34 34.33
N SER A 9 -51.22 34.04 33.09
CA SER A 9 -51.85 32.89 32.44
C SER A 9 -52.13 33.34 30.99
N VAL A 10 -51.99 32.46 29.99
CA VAL A 10 -53.06 32.26 28.98
C VAL A 10 -53.09 30.77 28.65
N GLN A 11 -54.25 30.16 28.89
CA GLN A 11 -54.62 28.79 28.58
C GLN A 11 -55.34 28.70 27.22
N ASN A 12 -55.46 27.45 26.77
CA ASN A 12 -56.49 26.86 25.88
C ASN A 12 -56.15 26.78 24.38
N ALA A 13 -56.36 25.66 23.70
CA ALA A 13 -56.92 24.35 24.07
C ALA A 13 -56.72 23.33 22.93
N GLN A 14 -57.04 22.06 23.26
CA GLN A 14 -57.30 20.88 22.40
C GLN A 14 -56.05 20.11 21.95
N GLY A 15 -55.74 18.90 22.39
CA GLY A 15 -56.53 17.86 23.06
C GLY A 15 -57.02 16.83 22.05
N TYR A 16 -56.22 15.79 21.78
CA TYR A 16 -56.65 14.45 21.34
C TYR A 16 -55.51 13.44 21.54
N ASP A 17 -55.84 12.36 22.25
CA ASP A 17 -55.08 11.14 22.52
C ASP A 17 -56.17 10.04 22.63
N PRO A 18 -55.89 8.72 22.62
CA PRO A 18 -54.98 7.91 21.82
C PRO A 18 -55.75 6.76 21.10
N CYS A 19 -55.12 6.02 20.17
CA CYS A 19 -55.56 4.63 19.92
C CYS A 19 -54.44 3.72 19.41
N ILE A 20 -54.18 2.70 20.22
CA ILE A 20 -53.32 1.54 19.96
C ILE A 20 -54.07 0.60 19.02
N THR A 21 -53.46 0.19 17.91
CA THR A 21 -53.65 -1.17 17.37
C THR A 21 -52.37 -1.68 16.73
N SER A 22 -51.98 -2.85 17.21
CA SER A 22 -50.97 -3.78 16.68
C SER A 22 -51.28 -4.21 15.24
N GLY A 23 -50.24 -4.32 14.41
CA GLY A 23 -50.35 -4.96 13.10
C GLY A 23 -49.02 -4.91 12.35
N SER A 24 -48.54 -6.08 11.97
CA SER A 24 -47.28 -6.39 11.30
C SER A 24 -47.04 -5.66 9.97
N GLU A 25 -45.75 -5.46 9.69
CA GLU A 25 -45.07 -5.41 8.37
C GLU A 25 -44.17 -4.17 8.23
N ARG A 26 -42.92 -4.31 8.67
CA ARG A 26 -41.83 -3.44 8.20
C ARG A 26 -40.95 -4.26 7.27
N GLN A 27 -41.25 -4.15 5.98
CA GLN A 27 -40.27 -4.26 4.93
C GLN A 27 -39.23 -3.16 5.15
N SER A 28 -38.05 -3.49 5.69
CA SER A 28 -36.91 -2.58 5.65
C SER A 28 -36.23 -2.72 4.30
N THR A 29 -36.61 -1.82 3.40
CA THR A 29 -36.04 -1.59 2.09
C THR A 29 -34.57 -1.18 2.20
N SER A 30 -33.75 -1.93 1.48
CA SER A 30 -32.40 -1.59 1.03
C SER A 30 -32.32 -0.13 0.56
N ALA A 31 -31.40 0.64 1.15
CA ALA A 31 -31.04 1.96 0.64
C ALA A 31 -30.18 1.79 -0.62
N ILE A 32 -30.86 1.70 -1.76
CA ILE A 32 -30.27 1.95 -3.08
C ILE A 32 -29.89 3.43 -3.10
N LEU A 33 -28.59 3.72 -3.03
CA LEU A 33 -28.04 5.05 -3.31
C LEU A 33 -28.35 5.40 -4.77
N THR A 34 -29.43 6.15 -4.97
CA THR A 34 -29.80 6.76 -6.24
C THR A 34 -28.70 7.71 -6.70
N SER A 35 -28.08 7.36 -7.83
CA SER A 35 -27.20 8.24 -8.60
C SER A 35 -28.01 9.45 -9.08
N LYS A 36 -27.54 10.65 -8.71
CA LYS A 36 -28.00 11.89 -9.34
C LYS A 36 -27.38 11.94 -10.74
N VAL A 37 -28.20 11.70 -11.76
CA VAL A 37 -27.85 11.96 -13.16
C VAL A 37 -27.65 13.46 -13.31
N VAL A 38 -26.40 13.90 -13.44
CA VAL A 38 -26.07 15.23 -13.96
C VAL A 38 -26.07 15.10 -15.48
N SER A 39 -26.93 15.89 -16.10
CA SER A 39 -27.09 16.07 -17.54
C SER A 39 -25.74 16.31 -18.22
N GLN A 40 -25.51 15.57 -19.32
CA GLN A 40 -24.39 15.75 -20.23
C GLN A 40 -24.44 17.16 -20.82
N ASP A 41 -23.40 17.96 -20.56
CA ASP A 41 -23.05 19.08 -21.41
C ASP A 41 -21.74 18.72 -22.12
N GLN A 42 -21.74 18.89 -23.44
CA GLN A 42 -20.60 18.58 -24.30
C GLN A 42 -19.54 19.67 -24.12
N SER A 43 -18.50 19.40 -23.33
CA SER A 43 -17.30 20.22 -23.30
C SER A 43 -16.07 19.36 -23.63
N GLU A 44 -15.37 19.79 -24.68
CA GLU A 44 -14.11 19.30 -25.22
C GLU A 44 -13.20 18.64 -24.17
N THR A 45 -12.77 17.40 -24.44
CA THR A 45 -11.80 16.67 -23.62
C THR A 45 -10.44 17.34 -23.70
N LEU A 46 -10.17 18.25 -22.78
CA LEU A 46 -8.80 18.66 -22.45
C LEU A 46 -8.00 17.39 -22.08
N PRO A 47 -6.74 17.24 -22.51
CA PRO A 47 -5.91 16.11 -22.11
C PRO A 47 -5.87 16.07 -20.58
N MET A 48 -6.28 14.94 -20.02
CA MET A 48 -6.25 14.72 -18.57
C MET A 48 -4.84 15.05 -18.06
N PRO A 49 -4.70 15.82 -16.97
CA PRO A 49 -3.40 16.08 -16.39
C PRO A 49 -2.71 14.74 -16.05
N PRO A 50 -1.37 14.67 -16.19
CA PRO A 50 -0.62 13.45 -15.87
C PRO A 50 -0.91 13.05 -14.42
N VAL A 51 -1.10 11.74 -14.20
CA VAL A 51 -1.41 11.17 -12.88
C VAL A 51 -0.28 11.50 -11.92
N SER A 52 -0.56 12.16 -10.80
CA SER A 52 0.44 12.43 -9.77
C SER A 52 0.54 11.25 -8.80
N VAL A 53 1.78 10.78 -8.57
CA VAL A 53 2.05 9.58 -7.77
C VAL A 53 2.99 9.93 -6.62
N GLY A 54 2.47 9.89 -5.39
CA GLY A 54 3.29 9.98 -4.19
C GLY A 54 4.19 8.74 -4.06
N VAL A 55 5.49 8.94 -3.90
CA VAL A 55 6.47 7.86 -3.66
C VAL A 55 7.20 8.14 -2.37
N ASP A 56 7.44 7.10 -1.57
CA ASP A 56 8.31 7.23 -0.41
C ASP A 56 9.78 7.35 -0.84
N HIS A 57 10.51 8.23 -0.17
CA HIS A 57 11.93 8.52 -0.39
C HIS A 57 12.24 9.36 -1.65
N ALA A 58 13.53 9.68 -1.79
CA ALA A 58 14.09 10.55 -2.82
C ALA A 58 14.04 9.93 -4.23
N PHE A 59 14.31 10.78 -5.23
CA PHE A 59 14.52 10.37 -6.62
C PHE A 59 15.57 9.25 -6.73
N GLY A 60 15.33 8.27 -7.59
CA GLY A 60 16.18 7.08 -7.74
C GLY A 60 15.86 5.95 -6.76
N ALA A 61 14.94 6.12 -5.81
CA ALA A 61 14.50 5.03 -4.94
C ALA A 61 13.72 3.94 -5.71
N TYR A 62 13.68 2.72 -5.15
CA TYR A 62 12.92 1.62 -5.75
C TYR A 62 11.42 1.92 -5.89
N SER A 63 10.86 2.74 -4.99
CA SER A 63 9.47 3.19 -5.05
C SER A 63 9.19 4.09 -6.25
N GLU A 64 10.15 4.93 -6.65
CA GLU A 64 10.07 5.73 -7.87
C GLU A 64 10.12 4.83 -9.11
N ALA A 65 11.03 3.86 -9.13
CA ALA A 65 11.10 2.89 -10.22
C ALA A 65 9.80 2.09 -10.37
N ALA A 66 9.20 1.68 -9.24
CA ALA A 66 7.90 1.00 -9.23
C ALA A 66 6.76 1.91 -9.73
N ALA A 67 6.76 3.19 -9.33
CA ALA A 67 5.81 4.17 -9.83
C ALA A 67 5.94 4.41 -11.34
N GLY A 68 7.16 4.52 -11.87
CA GLY A 68 7.41 4.67 -13.31
C GLY A 68 6.95 3.45 -14.13
N LYS A 69 7.11 2.24 -13.60
CA LYS A 69 6.58 1.02 -14.24
C LYS A 69 5.04 1.00 -14.25
N ALA A 70 4.42 1.37 -13.13
CA ALA A 70 2.97 1.34 -12.98
C ALA A 70 2.26 2.48 -13.73
N TYR A 71 2.90 3.65 -13.78
CA TYR A 71 2.38 4.87 -14.39
C TYR A 71 3.45 5.51 -15.29
N PRO A 72 3.68 4.98 -16.50
CA PRO A 72 4.75 5.47 -17.39
C PRO A 72 4.66 6.95 -17.77
N ASN A 73 3.45 7.52 -17.75
CA ASN A 73 3.19 8.94 -18.03
C ASN A 73 2.84 9.72 -16.74
N GLY A 74 3.02 9.11 -15.57
CA GLY A 74 2.74 9.74 -14.28
C GLY A 74 3.90 10.62 -13.84
N GLN A 75 3.58 11.65 -13.05
CA GLN A 75 4.60 12.47 -12.39
C GLN A 75 4.77 12.01 -10.95
N THR A 76 5.99 11.68 -10.56
CA THR A 76 6.30 11.29 -9.18
C THR A 76 6.44 12.52 -8.29
N VAL A 77 5.88 12.42 -7.07
CA VAL A 77 6.00 13.41 -6.01
C VAL A 77 6.70 12.72 -4.83
N PRO A 78 7.99 13.02 -4.57
CA PRO A 78 8.71 12.41 -3.46
C PRO A 78 8.11 12.86 -2.12
N CYS A 79 7.95 11.91 -1.22
CA CYS A 79 7.43 12.10 0.12
C CYS A 79 8.43 11.55 1.13
N ASP A 80 8.85 12.39 2.08
CA ASP A 80 9.88 12.03 3.06
C ASP A 80 9.42 10.97 4.07
N GLN A 81 8.09 10.77 4.21
CA GLN A 81 7.49 9.79 5.11
C GLN A 81 6.26 9.15 4.46
N PHE A 82 5.92 7.93 4.89
CA PHE A 82 4.74 7.23 4.39
C PHE A 82 3.46 7.99 4.71
N GLU A 83 3.36 8.56 5.91
CA GLU A 83 2.22 9.37 6.34
C GLU A 83 1.97 10.56 5.41
N VAL A 84 3.05 11.16 4.87
CA VAL A 84 2.95 12.27 3.91
C VAL A 84 2.40 11.76 2.58
N ALA A 85 2.84 10.60 2.10
CA ALA A 85 2.30 9.99 0.88
C ALA A 85 0.81 9.63 1.04
N PHE A 86 0.39 9.10 2.20
CA PHE A 86 -1.02 8.88 2.51
C PHE A 86 -1.83 10.18 2.50
N GLN A 87 -1.35 11.20 3.21
CA GLN A 87 -2.00 12.52 3.27
C GLN A 87 -2.09 13.17 1.89
N ALA A 88 -1.07 13.02 1.04
CA ALA A 88 -1.08 13.55 -0.32
C ALA A 88 -2.25 12.98 -1.14
N VAL A 89 -2.51 11.67 -1.01
CA VAL A 89 -3.66 11.03 -1.67
C VAL A 89 -4.99 11.46 -1.06
N GLU A 90 -5.06 11.55 0.27
CA GLU A 90 -6.26 11.98 1.00
C GLU A 90 -6.66 13.42 0.63
N LEU A 91 -5.69 14.33 0.57
CA LEU A 91 -5.87 15.75 0.26
C LEU A 91 -5.94 16.05 -1.24
N ARG A 92 -5.90 15.03 -2.12
CA ARG A 92 -5.90 15.18 -3.59
C ARG A 92 -4.71 15.96 -4.16
N ILE A 93 -3.59 15.98 -3.43
CA ILE A 93 -2.30 16.48 -3.94
C ILE A 93 -1.71 15.45 -4.90
N ALA A 94 -1.82 14.17 -4.54
CA ALA A 94 -1.48 13.02 -5.38
C ALA A 94 -2.76 12.25 -5.75
N ASP A 95 -2.84 11.74 -6.97
CA ASP A 95 -3.92 10.83 -7.38
C ASP A 95 -3.74 9.44 -6.77
N ARG A 96 -2.49 9.01 -6.63
CA ARG A 96 -2.08 7.67 -6.19
C ARG A 96 -0.86 7.75 -5.28
N ALA A 97 -0.62 6.71 -4.49
CA ALA A 97 0.65 6.52 -3.80
C ALA A 97 1.20 5.11 -4.07
N VAL A 98 2.52 4.99 -4.17
CA VAL A 98 3.23 3.71 -4.28
C VAL A 98 4.07 3.55 -3.03
N LEU A 99 3.80 2.50 -2.26
CA LEU A 99 4.47 2.25 -0.98
C LEU A 99 4.99 0.82 -0.91
N PRO A 100 6.19 0.59 -0.37
CA PRO A 100 6.70 -0.75 -0.13
C PRO A 100 5.94 -1.40 1.04
N VAL A 101 5.52 -2.65 0.87
CA VAL A 101 4.92 -3.48 1.93
C VAL A 101 5.81 -4.64 2.35
N GLU A 102 6.73 -5.06 1.49
CA GLU A 102 7.75 -6.07 1.77
C GLU A 102 9.05 -5.58 1.14
N ASN A 103 10.08 -5.30 1.94
CA ASN A 103 11.30 -4.62 1.48
C ASN A 103 12.46 -5.59 1.24
N SER A 104 12.84 -5.73 -0.03
CA SER A 104 14.14 -6.22 -0.47
C SER A 104 14.98 -5.05 -1.01
N LEU A 105 16.16 -4.82 -0.46
CA LEU A 105 17.06 -3.76 -0.92
C LEU A 105 18.12 -4.28 -1.92
N GLY A 106 17.89 -5.45 -2.52
CA GLY A 106 18.67 -5.94 -3.65
C GLY A 106 18.55 -5.04 -4.88
N GLY A 107 19.64 -4.87 -5.63
CA GLY A 107 19.70 -3.96 -6.78
C GLY A 107 20.83 -4.28 -7.75
N SER A 108 21.37 -3.23 -8.37
CA SER A 108 22.52 -3.31 -9.27
C SER A 108 23.71 -2.52 -8.69
N ILE A 109 24.93 -2.81 -9.15
CA ILE A 109 26.15 -2.08 -8.75
C ILE A 109 26.47 -1.00 -9.77
N HIS A 110 26.67 0.21 -9.28
CA HIS A 110 26.80 1.41 -10.12
C HIS A 110 28.08 2.19 -9.82
N PRO A 111 29.13 2.07 -10.66
CA PRO A 111 30.23 3.02 -10.67
C PRO A 111 29.98 4.21 -11.63
N LEU A 112 30.87 5.20 -11.62
CA LEU A 112 30.91 6.22 -12.67
C LEU A 112 31.18 5.60 -14.06
N PRO A 113 30.70 6.25 -15.15
CA PRO A 113 30.91 5.76 -16.51
C PRO A 113 32.39 5.52 -16.84
N GLY A 114 32.69 4.36 -17.43
CA GLY A 114 34.03 3.99 -17.86
C GLY A 114 34.99 3.54 -16.75
N VAL A 115 34.52 3.45 -15.49
CA VAL A 115 35.30 2.86 -14.40
C VAL A 115 35.30 1.35 -14.54
N ARG A 116 36.50 0.76 -14.63
CA ARG A 116 36.66 -0.68 -14.67
C ARG A 116 36.54 -1.29 -13.27
N LYS A 117 35.97 -2.49 -13.20
CA LYS A 117 35.74 -3.25 -11.96
C LYS A 117 37.00 -3.40 -11.09
N GLU A 118 38.19 -3.50 -11.70
CA GLU A 118 39.45 -3.69 -10.97
C GLU A 118 39.91 -2.44 -10.21
N LEU A 119 39.35 -1.27 -10.52
CA LEU A 119 39.69 -0.01 -9.86
C LEU A 119 38.83 0.26 -8.61
N LEU A 120 37.81 -0.56 -8.37
CA LEU A 120 36.91 -0.39 -7.24
C LEU A 120 37.57 -0.87 -5.95
N THR A 121 37.62 0.02 -4.97
CA THR A 121 38.14 -0.24 -3.61
C THR A 121 37.03 -0.21 -2.57
N ARG A 122 35.86 0.34 -2.93
CA ARG A 122 34.74 0.55 -2.02
C ARG A 122 33.39 0.33 -2.71
N VAL A 123 32.45 -0.25 -1.96
CA VAL A 123 31.03 -0.27 -2.29
C VAL A 123 30.22 0.37 -1.16
N ILE A 124 29.33 1.30 -1.51
CA ILE A 124 28.46 2.00 -0.57
C ILE A 124 26.98 1.70 -0.83
N SER A 125 26.19 1.56 0.24
CA SER A 125 24.72 1.43 0.17
C SER A 125 24.11 1.45 1.57
N HIS A 126 22.79 1.34 1.66
CA HIS A 126 22.10 1.08 2.91
C HIS A 126 22.57 -0.26 3.54
N PRO A 127 22.72 -0.36 4.88
CA PRO A 127 23.16 -1.58 5.56
C PRO A 127 22.45 -2.86 5.11
N GLN A 128 21.13 -2.80 4.93
CA GLN A 128 20.35 -3.95 4.48
C GLN A 128 20.59 -4.31 3.01
N GLY A 129 20.91 -3.34 2.14
CA GLY A 129 21.31 -3.62 0.74
C GLY A 129 22.68 -4.31 0.67
N LEU A 130 23.64 -3.84 1.47
CA LEU A 130 24.96 -4.47 1.60
C LEU A 130 24.84 -5.92 2.12
N ALA A 131 24.02 -6.13 3.16
CA ALA A 131 23.81 -7.46 3.75
C ALA A 131 23.12 -8.43 2.78
N GLN A 132 22.22 -7.95 1.92
CA GLN A 132 21.52 -8.78 0.93
C GLN A 132 22.37 -9.13 -0.30
N CYS A 133 23.54 -8.52 -0.46
CA CYS A 133 24.44 -8.75 -1.60
C CYS A 133 25.82 -9.27 -1.16
N GLU A 134 25.94 -9.76 0.08
CA GLU A 134 27.22 -10.08 0.70
C GLU A 134 28.02 -11.13 -0.09
N ARG A 135 27.37 -12.19 -0.57
CA ARG A 135 28.05 -13.25 -1.34
C ARG A 135 28.51 -12.72 -2.68
N THR A 136 27.68 -11.92 -3.36
CA THR A 136 28.07 -11.31 -4.63
C THR A 136 29.24 -10.36 -4.45
N LEU A 137 29.20 -9.46 -3.47
CA LEU A 137 30.31 -8.55 -3.15
C LEU A 137 31.61 -9.31 -2.85
N THR A 138 31.52 -10.42 -2.13
CA THR A 138 32.68 -11.27 -1.82
C THR A 138 33.30 -11.88 -3.09
N LYS A 139 32.49 -12.20 -4.10
CA LYS A 139 32.97 -12.70 -5.41
C LYS A 139 33.59 -11.60 -6.28
N LEU A 140 33.14 -10.36 -6.14
CA LEU A 140 33.65 -9.23 -6.95
C LEU A 140 35.09 -8.85 -6.58
N GLY A 141 35.51 -9.07 -5.33
CA GLY A 141 36.90 -8.91 -4.91
C GLY A 141 37.06 -8.85 -3.40
N LEU A 142 38.05 -9.57 -2.87
CA LEU A 142 38.35 -9.68 -1.43
C LEU A 142 38.78 -8.35 -0.77
N ASN A 143 39.13 -7.32 -1.55
CA ASN A 143 39.65 -6.03 -1.06
C ASN A 143 38.64 -4.88 -1.12
N ILE A 144 37.38 -5.15 -1.46
CA ILE A 144 36.35 -4.12 -1.54
C ILE A 144 35.82 -3.81 -0.14
N SER A 145 36.09 -2.60 0.34
CA SER A 145 35.50 -2.07 1.57
C SER A 145 34.00 -1.85 1.40
N ARG A 146 33.21 -2.15 2.44
CA ARG A 146 31.75 -2.00 2.44
C ARG A 146 31.41 -0.88 3.42
N GLU A 147 30.83 0.21 2.91
CA GLU A 147 30.52 1.39 3.73
C GLU A 147 29.01 1.62 3.74
N ALA A 148 28.44 1.60 4.94
CA ALA A 148 27.02 1.82 5.14
C ALA A 148 26.70 3.31 5.09
N VAL A 149 25.68 3.66 4.31
CA VAL A 149 25.10 5.01 4.21
C VAL A 149 23.60 4.95 4.48
N ASP A 150 22.96 6.12 4.60
CA ASP A 150 21.57 6.23 5.06
C ASP A 150 20.53 5.75 4.04
N ASP A 151 20.83 5.82 2.75
CA ASP A 151 19.91 5.38 1.69
C ASP A 151 20.65 4.80 0.48
N THR A 152 19.91 4.16 -0.43
CA THR A 152 20.49 3.55 -1.63
C THR A 152 20.61 4.55 -2.79
N ALA A 153 19.67 5.49 -2.92
CA ALA A 153 19.64 6.44 -4.04
C ALA A 153 20.64 7.59 -3.85
N GLY A 154 20.72 8.15 -2.65
CA GLY A 154 21.74 9.10 -2.23
C GLY A 154 23.14 8.50 -2.20
N ALA A 155 23.31 7.18 -2.07
CA ALA A 155 24.59 6.52 -2.32
C ALA A 155 25.06 6.73 -3.77
N ALA A 156 24.16 6.58 -4.75
CA ALA A 156 24.44 6.84 -6.16
C ALA A 156 24.68 8.35 -6.42
N GLU A 157 23.86 9.22 -5.83
CA GLU A 157 24.05 10.66 -5.87
C GLU A 157 25.43 11.09 -5.35
N PHE A 158 25.85 10.53 -4.22
CA PHE A 158 27.11 10.85 -3.57
C PHE A 158 28.32 10.54 -4.46
N ILE A 159 28.29 9.41 -5.18
CA ILE A 159 29.34 9.04 -6.13
C ILE A 159 29.39 10.04 -7.28
N ALA A 160 28.23 10.38 -7.85
CA ALA A 160 28.13 11.32 -8.96
C ALA A 160 28.58 12.73 -8.56
N ALA A 161 28.11 13.23 -7.41
CA ALA A 161 28.40 14.57 -6.92
C ALA A 161 29.87 14.77 -6.55
N ASN A 162 30.55 13.72 -6.03
CA ASN A 162 31.94 13.80 -5.62
C ASN A 162 32.93 13.23 -6.66
N ASN A 163 32.43 12.78 -7.81
CA ASN A 163 33.22 12.21 -8.89
C ASN A 163 34.18 11.08 -8.41
N LEU A 164 33.64 10.14 -7.64
CA LEU A 164 34.41 9.05 -7.04
C LEU A 164 34.64 7.91 -8.04
N HIS A 165 35.88 7.76 -8.51
CA HIS A 165 36.26 6.72 -9.49
C HIS A 165 36.67 5.38 -8.87
N ASP A 166 36.81 5.31 -7.54
CA ASP A 166 37.21 4.13 -6.78
C ASP A 166 36.03 3.46 -6.04
N THR A 167 34.83 4.03 -6.18
CA THR A 167 33.66 3.71 -5.38
C THR A 167 32.49 3.33 -6.29
N ALA A 168 31.73 2.31 -5.91
CA ALA A 168 30.47 1.94 -6.56
C ALA A 168 29.30 1.92 -5.56
N ALA A 169 28.08 2.16 -6.02
CA ALA A 169 26.87 2.13 -5.19
C ALA A 169 26.04 0.89 -5.48
N ILE A 170 25.44 0.27 -4.46
CA ILE A 170 24.31 -0.65 -4.67
C ILE A 170 23.04 0.18 -4.62
N ALA A 171 22.37 0.32 -5.77
CA ALA A 171 21.16 1.12 -5.89
C ALA A 171 20.22 0.55 -6.96
N SER A 172 19.06 1.17 -7.12
CA SER A 172 18.15 0.85 -8.22
C SER A 172 18.76 1.26 -9.57
N ALA A 173 18.38 0.55 -10.65
CA ALA A 173 18.76 0.96 -12.01
C ALA A 173 18.29 2.40 -12.33
N ARG A 174 17.16 2.82 -11.74
CA ARG A 174 16.64 4.18 -11.88
C ARG A 174 17.58 5.24 -11.30
N ALA A 175 18.26 4.95 -10.19
CA ALA A 175 19.25 5.86 -9.63
C ALA A 175 20.42 6.09 -10.59
N ALA A 176 20.88 5.02 -11.27
CA ALA A 176 21.94 5.14 -12.26
C ALA A 176 21.57 6.04 -13.45
N GLU A 177 20.33 5.93 -13.95
CA GLU A 177 19.81 6.81 -15.01
C GLU A 177 19.80 8.28 -14.58
N ILE A 178 19.33 8.56 -13.36
CA ILE A 178 19.18 9.93 -12.83
C ILE A 178 20.53 10.57 -12.58
N TYR A 179 21.46 9.84 -11.98
CA TYR A 179 22.75 10.36 -11.55
C TYR A 179 23.87 10.11 -12.57
N GLY A 180 23.56 9.53 -13.73
CA GLY A 180 24.51 9.29 -14.82
C GLY A 180 25.57 8.25 -14.49
N LEU A 181 25.23 7.21 -13.73
CA LEU A 181 26.12 6.10 -13.42
C LEU A 181 25.97 4.96 -14.43
N GLU A 182 26.98 4.09 -14.52
CA GLU A 182 26.96 2.89 -15.35
C GLU A 182 26.53 1.69 -14.53
N ILE A 183 25.73 0.78 -15.10
CA ILE A 183 25.37 -0.48 -14.43
C ILE A 183 26.46 -1.51 -14.72
N LEU A 184 27.27 -1.82 -13.70
CA LEU A 184 28.34 -2.82 -13.82
C LEU A 184 27.78 -4.25 -13.86
N GLU A 185 26.84 -4.53 -12.95
CA GLU A 185 26.18 -5.83 -12.82
C GLU A 185 24.79 -5.62 -12.22
N ASP A 186 23.79 -6.26 -12.82
CA ASP A 186 22.39 -6.19 -12.40
C ASP A 186 21.96 -7.48 -11.69
N GLY A 187 21.02 -7.37 -10.75
CA GLY A 187 20.53 -8.51 -9.99
C GLY A 187 21.56 -9.13 -9.04
N ILE A 188 22.34 -8.30 -8.33
CA ILE A 188 23.45 -8.74 -7.47
C ILE A 188 23.02 -9.30 -6.11
N GLN A 189 21.72 -9.33 -5.81
CA GLN A 189 21.19 -9.89 -4.57
C GLN A 189 21.50 -11.39 -4.41
N ASP A 190 21.78 -11.80 -3.19
CA ASP A 190 22.15 -13.17 -2.84
C ASP A 190 20.97 -14.15 -2.99
N ASP A 191 19.74 -13.66 -2.81
CA ASP A 191 18.50 -14.41 -3.07
C ASP A 191 17.71 -13.74 -4.20
N VAL A 192 17.66 -14.40 -5.35
CA VAL A 192 16.95 -13.96 -6.55
C VAL A 192 15.43 -13.90 -6.36
N ASN A 193 14.88 -14.60 -5.36
CA ASN A 193 13.45 -14.56 -5.06
C ASN A 193 13.07 -13.40 -4.14
N ASN A 194 14.06 -12.71 -3.58
CA ASN A 194 13.83 -11.57 -2.71
C ASN A 194 13.46 -10.36 -3.57
N VAL A 195 12.17 -10.11 -3.69
CA VAL A 195 11.60 -9.01 -4.47
C VAL A 195 10.87 -8.06 -3.55
N THR A 196 11.00 -6.75 -3.81
CA THR A 196 10.21 -5.75 -3.09
C THR A 196 8.81 -5.72 -3.63
N ARG A 197 7.82 -5.90 -2.74
CA ARG A 197 6.42 -5.74 -3.10
C ARG A 197 5.98 -4.32 -2.79
N PHE A 198 5.40 -3.68 -3.79
CA PHE A 198 4.77 -2.37 -3.66
C PHE A 198 3.27 -2.51 -3.73
N VAL A 199 2.56 -1.68 -2.97
CA VAL A 199 1.13 -1.47 -3.10
C VAL A 199 0.85 -0.12 -3.73
N MET A 200 -0.12 -0.09 -4.64
CA MET A 200 -0.66 1.13 -5.20
C MET A 200 -1.92 1.51 -4.45
N LEU A 201 -1.88 2.65 -3.79
CA LEU A 201 -3.00 3.20 -3.04
C LEU A 201 -3.73 4.24 -3.88
N ALA A 202 -5.05 4.21 -3.78
CA ALA A 202 -5.95 5.16 -4.41
C ALA A 202 -7.11 5.43 -3.46
N ARG A 203 -7.71 6.61 -3.56
CA ARG A 203 -8.95 6.92 -2.83
C ARG A 203 -10.12 6.09 -3.35
N GLU A 204 -10.19 5.89 -4.66
CA GLU A 204 -11.30 5.22 -5.31
C GLU A 204 -10.98 3.72 -5.47
N PRO A 205 -11.89 2.83 -5.02
CA PRO A 205 -11.67 1.40 -5.15
C PRO A 205 -11.67 1.01 -6.62
N ILE A 206 -10.75 0.13 -6.99
CA ILE A 206 -10.77 -0.51 -8.30
C ILE A 206 -12.01 -1.41 -8.37
N VAL A 207 -12.81 -1.25 -9.43
CA VAL A 207 -13.94 -2.15 -9.67
C VAL A 207 -13.38 -3.56 -9.90
N PRO A 208 -13.69 -4.55 -9.03
CA PRO A 208 -13.15 -5.89 -9.16
C PRO A 208 -13.65 -6.54 -10.45
N ARG A 209 -12.76 -7.23 -11.16
CA ARG A 209 -13.06 -7.95 -12.40
C ARG A 209 -12.56 -9.40 -12.29
N THR A 210 -12.91 -10.21 -13.27
CA THR A 210 -12.48 -11.61 -13.39
C THR A 210 -11.69 -11.87 -14.68
N ASP A 211 -11.20 -10.81 -15.31
CA ASP A 211 -10.46 -10.84 -16.59
C ASP A 211 -9.02 -11.33 -16.46
N ARG A 212 -8.50 -11.41 -15.23
CA ARG A 212 -7.16 -11.91 -14.89
C ARG A 212 -7.15 -12.41 -13.45
N ARG A 213 -5.98 -12.87 -12.96
CA ARG A 213 -5.84 -13.24 -11.55
C ARG A 213 -5.87 -12.00 -10.66
N PHE A 214 -6.68 -12.07 -9.61
CA PHE A 214 -6.81 -11.03 -8.60
C PHE A 214 -6.32 -11.54 -7.25
N LYS A 215 -5.86 -10.61 -6.44
CA LYS A 215 -5.61 -10.77 -5.02
C LYS A 215 -6.53 -9.82 -4.26
N THR A 216 -7.04 -10.28 -3.13
CA THR A 216 -7.84 -9.45 -2.24
C THR A 216 -7.19 -9.43 -0.87
N SER A 217 -7.01 -8.23 -0.32
CA SER A 217 -6.43 -8.01 1.00
C SER A 217 -7.53 -7.62 1.98
N ILE A 218 -7.53 -8.26 3.15
CA ILE A 218 -8.47 -7.98 4.23
C ILE A 218 -7.74 -7.79 5.55
N VAL A 219 -8.38 -7.04 6.44
CA VAL A 219 -8.01 -6.94 7.84
C VAL A 219 -9.21 -7.38 8.67
N PHE A 220 -8.97 -8.26 9.63
CA PHE A 220 -10.00 -8.61 10.60
C PHE A 220 -9.47 -8.62 12.03
N ALA A 221 -10.38 -8.48 12.97
CA ALA A 221 -10.10 -8.57 14.39
C ALA A 221 -11.27 -9.21 15.14
N HIS A 222 -10.97 -9.75 16.32
CA HIS A 222 -11.96 -10.38 17.18
C HIS A 222 -11.69 -10.02 18.64
N GLU A 223 -12.76 -9.76 19.39
CA GLU A 223 -12.69 -9.34 20.80
C GLU A 223 -12.06 -10.42 21.70
N ASN A 224 -12.30 -11.70 21.39
CA ASN A 224 -11.78 -12.82 22.18
C ASN A 224 -10.38 -13.31 21.72
N GLY A 225 -9.60 -12.45 21.04
CA GLY A 225 -8.22 -12.75 20.64
C GLY A 225 -8.09 -13.63 19.39
N THR A 226 -7.10 -14.54 19.37
CA THR A 226 -6.61 -15.21 18.16
C THR A 226 -7.37 -16.50 17.79
N ASN A 227 -8.24 -16.99 18.66
CA ASN A 227 -8.96 -18.26 18.49
C ASN A 227 -9.83 -18.30 17.23
N VAL A 228 -10.23 -17.13 16.73
CA VAL A 228 -11.03 -16.99 15.49
C VAL A 228 -10.26 -17.41 14.24
N LEU A 229 -8.92 -17.41 14.28
CA LEU A 229 -8.08 -17.59 13.10
C LEU A 229 -8.40 -18.90 12.36
N HIS A 230 -8.50 -20.02 13.07
CA HIS A 230 -8.81 -21.31 12.44
C HIS A 230 -10.15 -21.31 11.69
N LYS A 231 -11.17 -20.60 12.22
CA LYS A 231 -12.49 -20.47 11.58
C LYS A 231 -12.38 -19.67 10.29
N VAL A 232 -11.66 -18.56 10.34
CA VAL A 232 -11.40 -17.71 9.18
C VAL A 232 -10.66 -18.48 8.09
N LEU A 233 -9.58 -19.19 8.45
CA LEU A 233 -8.82 -20.00 7.48
C LEU A 233 -9.69 -21.09 6.84
N SER A 234 -10.57 -21.71 7.63
CA SER A 234 -11.49 -22.75 7.14
C SER A 234 -12.48 -22.21 6.11
N ALA A 235 -12.99 -20.98 6.30
CA ALA A 235 -13.92 -20.35 5.36
C ALA A 235 -13.33 -20.20 3.95
N PHE A 236 -12.02 -19.96 3.84
CA PHE A 236 -11.29 -19.92 2.57
C PHE A 236 -10.96 -21.32 2.05
N ALA A 237 -10.47 -22.20 2.92
CA ALA A 237 -10.05 -23.56 2.54
C ALA A 237 -11.20 -24.38 1.93
N PHE A 238 -12.41 -24.33 2.49
CA PHE A 238 -13.57 -25.06 1.96
C PHE A 238 -14.07 -24.55 0.59
N ARG A 239 -13.56 -23.40 0.13
CA ARG A 239 -13.92 -22.78 -1.16
C ARG A 239 -12.74 -22.77 -2.14
N ASP A 240 -11.69 -23.53 -1.83
CA ASP A 240 -10.49 -23.67 -2.64
C ASP A 240 -9.83 -22.30 -2.95
N ILE A 241 -9.85 -21.40 -1.95
CA ILE A 241 -9.24 -20.07 -2.03
C ILE A 241 -7.87 -20.13 -1.35
N SER A 242 -6.81 -19.95 -2.13
CA SER A 242 -5.44 -19.93 -1.63
C SER A 242 -5.12 -18.63 -0.90
N LEU A 243 -4.49 -18.74 0.25
CA LEU A 243 -3.97 -17.60 1.01
C LEU A 243 -2.49 -17.40 0.66
N THR A 244 -2.11 -16.16 0.36
CA THR A 244 -0.72 -15.79 0.02
C THR A 244 -0.01 -15.03 1.13
N LYS A 245 -0.76 -14.49 2.10
CA LYS A 245 -0.23 -13.78 3.25
C LYS A 245 -1.16 -13.96 4.44
N ILE A 246 -0.59 -14.23 5.61
CA ILE A 246 -1.28 -14.20 6.90
C ILE A 246 -0.31 -13.58 7.90
N GLU A 247 -0.67 -12.43 8.44
CA GLU A 247 0.18 -11.70 9.38
C GLU A 247 -0.63 -11.21 10.58
N SER A 248 -0.21 -11.62 11.78
CA SER A 248 -0.79 -11.12 13.04
C SER A 248 -0.01 -9.91 13.52
N ARG A 249 -0.70 -8.79 13.76
CA ARG A 249 -0.14 -7.57 14.33
C ARG A 249 -0.69 -7.36 15.75
N PRO A 250 0.12 -7.60 16.80
CA PRO A 250 -0.26 -7.32 18.17
C PRO A 250 -0.20 -5.80 18.43
N ASN A 251 -1.29 -5.25 18.95
CA ASN A 251 -1.45 -3.82 19.24
C ASN A 251 -1.66 -3.57 20.75
N HIS A 252 -0.91 -4.28 21.61
CA HIS A 252 -1.09 -4.22 23.08
C HIS A 252 -0.99 -2.80 23.66
N ASN A 253 -0.10 -1.95 23.13
CA ASN A 253 0.11 -0.59 23.65
C ASN A 253 -0.77 0.47 22.99
N ARG A 254 -1.40 0.17 21.85
CA ARG A 254 -2.27 1.07 21.09
C ARG A 254 -3.37 0.25 20.40
N PRO A 255 -4.32 -0.32 21.17
CA PRO A 255 -5.38 -1.13 20.59
C PRO A 255 -6.14 -0.33 19.54
N MET A 256 -6.47 -0.99 18.43
CA MET A 256 -7.26 -0.36 17.37
C MET A 256 -8.60 0.04 17.96
N ARG A 257 -8.90 1.34 17.93
CA ARG A 257 -10.14 1.92 18.44
C ARG A 257 -11.10 2.12 17.29
N LEU A 258 -12.16 1.32 17.26
CA LEU A 258 -13.28 1.54 16.34
C LEU A 258 -14.41 2.26 17.06
N VAL A 259 -14.81 3.39 16.48
CA VAL A 259 -16.02 4.13 16.86
C VAL A 259 -17.00 3.90 15.72
N ASP A 260 -18.15 3.29 15.99
CA ASP A 260 -19.16 3.09 14.95
C ASP A 260 -19.62 4.47 14.44
N ASP A 261 -19.68 4.65 13.12
CA ASP A 261 -20.04 5.92 12.45
C ASP A 261 -21.49 6.39 12.74
N VAL A 262 -22.24 5.63 13.55
CA VAL A 262 -23.55 6.05 14.02
C VAL A 262 -23.32 6.90 15.27
N ASN A 263 -23.48 8.22 15.14
CA ASN A 263 -23.59 9.20 16.22
C ASN A 263 -24.78 8.88 17.16
N VAL A 264 -24.73 7.73 17.82
CA VAL A 264 -25.57 7.39 18.96
C VAL A 264 -24.76 7.74 20.18
N VAL A 265 -25.27 8.68 20.97
CA VAL A 265 -24.71 9.02 22.28
C VAL A 265 -24.63 7.73 23.10
N GLY A 266 -23.41 7.20 23.30
CA GLY A 266 -23.16 6.02 24.14
C GLY A 266 -22.40 4.85 23.52
N THR A 267 -21.90 4.91 22.27
CA THR A 267 -21.17 3.78 21.67
C THR A 267 -19.81 3.56 22.34
N THR A 268 -19.66 2.42 23.02
CA THR A 268 -18.41 1.97 23.64
C THR A 268 -17.39 1.68 22.54
N ALA A 269 -16.26 2.39 22.54
CA ALA A 269 -15.22 2.14 21.55
C ALA A 269 -14.67 0.71 21.71
N LYS A 270 -14.70 -0.07 20.63
CA LYS A 270 -14.15 -1.43 20.63
C LYS A 270 -12.64 -1.36 20.49
N HIS A 271 -11.95 -2.13 21.33
CA HIS A 271 -10.50 -2.20 21.39
C HIS A 271 -10.04 -3.58 20.97
N PHE A 272 -9.20 -3.65 19.94
CA PHE A 272 -8.65 -4.91 19.45
C PHE A 272 -7.16 -5.01 19.77
N GLU A 273 -6.80 -6.03 20.55
CA GLU A 273 -5.40 -6.34 20.87
C GLU A 273 -4.67 -6.98 19.69
N TYR A 274 -5.40 -7.68 18.81
CA TYR A 274 -4.85 -8.35 17.63
C TYR A 274 -5.61 -7.95 16.39
N THR A 275 -4.87 -7.66 15.33
CA THR A 275 -5.39 -7.54 13.97
C THR A 275 -4.68 -8.55 13.07
N PHE A 276 -5.42 -9.15 12.15
CA PHE A 276 -4.90 -10.10 11.18
C PHE A 276 -5.01 -9.51 9.79
N HIS A 277 -3.90 -9.45 9.07
CA HIS A 277 -3.83 -9.05 7.67
C HIS A 277 -3.74 -10.32 6.83
N VAL A 278 -4.67 -10.49 5.90
CA VAL A 278 -4.73 -11.67 5.05
C VAL A 278 -4.85 -11.26 3.59
N ASP A 279 -4.03 -11.87 2.75
CA ASP A 279 -4.14 -11.76 1.30
C ASP A 279 -4.53 -13.11 0.71
N PHE A 280 -5.52 -13.12 -0.19
CA PHE A 280 -5.99 -14.34 -0.85
C PHE A 280 -6.19 -14.18 -2.36
N GLU A 281 -6.01 -15.28 -3.10
CA GLU A 281 -6.12 -15.33 -4.56
C GLU A 281 -7.58 -15.51 -5.02
N ALA A 282 -8.36 -14.44 -4.92
CA ALA A 282 -9.66 -14.34 -5.56
C ALA A 282 -10.07 -12.88 -5.77
N SER A 283 -10.89 -12.64 -6.79
CA SER A 283 -11.54 -11.36 -7.02
C SER A 283 -12.80 -11.21 -6.17
N MET A 284 -13.08 -9.98 -5.72
CA MET A 284 -14.35 -9.64 -5.07
C MET A 284 -15.57 -9.70 -6.02
N ALA A 285 -15.35 -9.86 -7.33
CA ALA A 285 -16.39 -10.16 -8.30
C ALA A 285 -16.81 -11.65 -8.30
N GLU A 286 -16.03 -12.55 -7.68
CA GLU A 286 -16.33 -13.98 -7.62
C GLU A 286 -17.28 -14.32 -6.45
N THR A 287 -18.31 -15.12 -6.72
CA THR A 287 -19.28 -15.56 -5.69
C THR A 287 -18.61 -16.35 -4.57
N ARG A 288 -17.58 -17.17 -4.86
CA ARG A 288 -16.86 -17.92 -3.83
C ARG A 288 -16.14 -17.00 -2.83
N ALA A 289 -15.57 -15.89 -3.30
CA ALA A 289 -14.88 -14.93 -2.45
C ALA A 289 -15.88 -14.14 -1.59
N GLN A 290 -17.00 -13.72 -2.18
CA GLN A 290 -18.09 -13.05 -1.46
C GLN A 290 -18.64 -13.95 -0.35
N ASN A 291 -18.93 -15.22 -0.66
CA ASN A 291 -19.41 -16.19 0.32
C ASN A 291 -18.39 -16.47 1.44
N ALA A 292 -17.09 -16.52 1.10
CA ALA A 292 -16.04 -16.66 2.11
C ALA A 292 -16.04 -15.47 3.07
N LEU A 293 -16.13 -14.24 2.55
CA LEU A 293 -16.14 -13.04 3.40
C LEU A 293 -17.40 -12.91 4.24
N SER A 294 -18.57 -13.29 3.71
CA SER A 294 -19.80 -13.34 4.51
C SER A 294 -19.64 -14.27 5.71
N GLU A 295 -19.05 -15.46 5.51
CA GLU A 295 -18.79 -16.39 6.61
C GLU A 295 -17.72 -15.85 7.59
N VAL A 296 -16.66 -15.22 7.10
CA VAL A 296 -15.66 -14.57 7.97
C VAL A 296 -16.30 -13.47 8.82
N GLN A 297 -17.20 -12.68 8.24
CA GLN A 297 -17.91 -11.61 8.94
C GLN A 297 -18.74 -12.14 10.12
N GLU A 298 -19.29 -13.35 10.05
CA GLU A 298 -20.02 -13.97 11.16
C GLU A 298 -19.13 -14.33 12.35
N PHE A 299 -17.84 -14.60 12.11
CA PHE A 299 -16.90 -14.99 13.17
C PHE A 299 -16.14 -13.80 13.76
N THR A 300 -15.99 -12.72 13.01
CA THR A 300 -15.12 -11.59 13.37
C THR A 300 -15.92 -10.42 13.95
N SER A 301 -15.31 -9.72 14.90
CA SER A 301 -15.91 -8.50 15.48
C SER A 301 -15.66 -7.27 14.61
N PHE A 302 -14.66 -7.35 13.73
CA PHE A 302 -14.30 -6.36 12.75
C PHE A 302 -13.75 -7.06 11.51
N LEU A 303 -14.21 -6.64 10.33
CA LEU A 303 -13.71 -7.07 9.03
C LEU A 303 -13.71 -5.85 8.09
N ARG A 304 -12.59 -5.62 7.42
CA ARG A 304 -12.45 -4.61 6.39
C ARG A 304 -11.73 -5.19 5.18
N VAL A 305 -12.33 -5.01 4.00
CA VAL A 305 -11.64 -5.23 2.73
C VAL A 305 -10.79 -4.01 2.43
N LEU A 306 -9.48 -4.20 2.28
CA LEU A 306 -8.55 -3.12 1.92
C LEU A 306 -8.55 -2.87 0.40
N GLY A 307 -8.78 -3.91 -0.38
CA GLY A 307 -8.89 -3.80 -1.83
C GLY A 307 -8.87 -5.16 -2.52
N SER A 308 -9.38 -5.19 -3.76
CA SER A 308 -9.28 -6.32 -4.68
C SER A 308 -8.60 -5.82 -5.94
N TYR A 309 -7.40 -6.34 -6.22
CA TYR A 309 -6.49 -5.78 -7.23
C TYR A 309 -5.89 -6.89 -8.09
N PRO A 310 -5.57 -6.59 -9.37
CA PRO A 310 -4.93 -7.55 -10.25
C PRO A 310 -3.53 -7.89 -9.75
N MET A 311 -3.12 -9.15 -9.88
CA MET A 311 -1.74 -9.56 -9.58
C MET A 311 -0.82 -9.23 -10.76
N ASP A 312 0.30 -8.56 -10.49
CA ASP A 312 1.39 -8.44 -11.46
C ASP A 312 2.15 -9.78 -11.49
N MET A 313 2.02 -10.49 -12.60
CA MET A 313 2.68 -11.77 -12.86
C MET A 313 3.88 -11.61 -13.80
N THR A 314 4.32 -10.38 -14.12
CA THR A 314 5.50 -10.19 -14.98
C THR A 314 6.74 -10.78 -14.29
N PRO A 315 7.41 -11.77 -14.90
CA PRO A 315 8.68 -12.26 -14.40
C PRO A 315 9.70 -11.12 -14.37
N TRP A 316 10.51 -11.04 -13.32
CA TRP A 316 11.66 -10.14 -13.32
C TRP A 316 12.64 -10.58 -14.40
N SER A 317 13.01 -9.66 -15.30
CA SER A 317 14.03 -9.86 -16.32
C SER A 317 15.16 -8.85 -16.07
N PRO A 318 16.42 -9.29 -15.94
CA PRO A 318 17.55 -8.37 -15.79
C PRO A 318 17.63 -7.45 -17.01
N SER A 319 18.04 -6.20 -16.77
CA SER A 319 18.29 -5.26 -17.86
C SER A 319 19.40 -5.82 -18.76
N SER A 320 19.12 -5.99 -20.05
CA SER A 320 20.12 -6.46 -21.01
C SER A 320 21.22 -5.40 -21.12
N SER A 321 22.44 -5.73 -20.72
CA SER A 321 23.60 -4.86 -20.92
C SER A 321 23.74 -4.57 -22.41
N THR A 322 23.51 -3.31 -22.78
CA THR A 322 23.76 -2.83 -24.12
C THR A 322 25.27 -2.85 -24.33
N SER A 323 25.79 -3.94 -24.88
CA SER A 323 27.18 -3.98 -25.31
C SER A 323 27.36 -3.00 -26.46
N HIS A 324 27.83 -1.79 -26.13
CA HIS A 324 28.39 -0.90 -27.14
C HIS A 324 29.65 -1.57 -27.69
N THR A 325 29.45 -2.33 -28.77
CA THR A 325 30.51 -2.81 -29.63
C THR A 325 31.14 -1.57 -30.28
N ALA A 326 32.27 -1.14 -29.73
CA ALA A 326 33.14 -0.16 -30.37
C ALA A 326 33.54 -0.72 -31.74
N SER A 327 33.02 -0.10 -32.80
CA SER A 327 33.45 -0.35 -34.17
C SER A 327 34.86 0.20 -34.32
N SER A 328 35.73 -0.63 -34.89
CA SER A 328 37.16 -0.42 -35.12
C SER A 328 37.48 0.75 -36.06
#